data_AF-A0A3R7AXK9-F1
#
_entry.id   AF-A0A3R7AXK9-F1
#
_cell.length_a   1.000
_cell.length_b   1.000
_cell.length_c   1.000
_cell.angle_alpha   90.00
_cell.angle_beta   90.00
_cell.angle_gamma   90.00
#
_symmetry.space_group_name_H-M   'P 1'
#
loop_
_entity.id
_entity.type
_entity.pdbx_description
1 polymer ?
#
loop_
_entity_poly.entity_id
_entity_poly.type
_entity_poly.pdbx_seq_one_letter_code
_entity_poly.pdbx_strand_id
1 'polypeptide(L)'
;MAKFTGRSNPEYFCCHFNDKVHDLVIRKSKKALEVKVFRCLHTETLKKLNATRIGLKLICIGDEAATEGFNPEIKFTRPKILMAGDDCCHFI
;
A
#
# COMPACT_ATOMS: atom_id res chain seq x y z
N MET A 1 7.60 21.05 1.17
CA MET A 1 8.65 20.02 1.14
C MET A 1 8.65 19.22 -0.18
N ALA A 2 7.53 18.69 -0.66
CA ALA A 2 7.46 17.95 -1.94
C ALA A 2 8.00 18.73 -3.17
N LYS A 3 7.69 20.04 -3.28
CA LYS A 3 8.19 20.91 -4.37
C LYS A 3 9.72 21.06 -4.42
N PHE A 4 10.41 20.88 -3.28
CA PHE A 4 11.88 20.97 -3.21
C PHE A 4 12.56 19.62 -3.44
N THR A 5 11.85 18.50 -3.24
CA THR A 5 12.40 17.14 -3.36
C THR A 5 12.05 16.45 -4.68
N GLY A 6 11.18 17.04 -5.51
CA GLY A 6 10.71 16.43 -6.77
C GLY A 6 9.73 15.27 -6.56
N ARG A 7 9.24 15.06 -5.32
CA ARG A 7 8.31 13.97 -4.97
C ARG A 7 6.88 14.34 -5.37
N SER A 8 6.55 14.16 -6.64
CA SER A 8 5.23 14.50 -7.19
C SER A 8 4.48 13.31 -7.77
N ASN A 9 5.18 12.27 -8.24
CA ASN A 9 4.57 11.15 -8.94
C ASN A 9 4.18 10.01 -7.96
N PRO A 10 2.89 9.72 -7.75
CA PRO A 10 2.44 8.62 -6.88
C PRO A 10 2.89 7.24 -7.39
N GLU A 11 3.19 7.09 -8.69
CA GLU A 11 3.71 5.82 -9.22
C GLU A 11 5.05 5.42 -8.61
N TYR A 12 5.76 6.34 -7.95
CA TYR A 12 6.95 6.00 -7.18
C TYR A 12 6.67 4.89 -6.16
N PHE A 13 5.49 4.88 -5.52
CA PHE A 13 5.12 3.85 -4.55
C PHE A 13 5.02 2.45 -5.17
N CYS A 14 4.91 2.33 -6.50
CA CYS A 14 4.93 1.02 -7.16
C CYS A 14 6.25 0.28 -6.96
N CYS A 15 7.34 0.96 -6.59
CA CYS A 15 8.61 0.31 -6.25
C CYS A 15 8.53 -0.61 -5.02
N HIS A 16 7.51 -0.45 -4.18
CA HIS A 16 7.28 -1.33 -3.01
C HIS A 16 6.66 -2.67 -3.38
N PHE A 17 6.22 -2.86 -4.63
CA PHE A 17 5.64 -4.10 -5.10
C PHE A 17 6.61 -4.88 -5.99
N ASN A 18 6.50 -6.20 -5.94
CA ASN A 18 7.17 -7.13 -6.84
C ASN A 18 6.36 -8.43 -6.92
N ASP A 19 6.49 -9.13 -8.03
CA ASP A 19 5.74 -10.34 -8.39
C ASP A 19 6.01 -11.54 -7.46
N LYS A 20 7.20 -11.61 -6.85
CA LYS A 20 7.53 -12.67 -5.89
C LYS A 20 6.73 -12.54 -4.60
N VAL A 21 6.49 -11.30 -4.15
CA VAL A 21 5.82 -11.00 -2.88
C VAL A 21 4.32 -10.73 -3.06
N HIS A 22 3.91 -10.19 -4.21
CA HIS A 22 2.57 -9.65 -4.42
C HIS A 22 1.95 -10.11 -5.74
N ASP A 23 0.67 -10.49 -5.67
CA ASP A 23 -0.18 -10.63 -6.86
C ASP A 23 -1.13 -9.44 -6.88
N LEU A 24 -1.04 -8.61 -7.92
CA LEU A 24 -1.71 -7.31 -7.93
C LEU A 24 -2.20 -6.88 -9.32
N VAL A 25 -3.10 -5.91 -9.32
CA VAL A 25 -3.57 -5.19 -10.50
C VAL A 25 -3.40 -3.69 -10.26
N ILE A 26 -2.85 -2.99 -11.26
CA ILE A 26 -2.70 -1.53 -11.23
C ILE A 26 -3.66 -0.91 -12.25
N ARG A 27 -4.40 0.12 -11.84
CA ARG A 27 -5.22 0.96 -12.71
C ARG A 27 -4.76 2.40 -12.58
N LYS A 28 -4.55 3.04 -13.74
CA LYS A 28 -4.07 4.43 -13.81
C LYS A 28 -5.09 5.28 -14.53
N SER A 29 -5.32 6.48 -14.00
CA SER A 29 -6.12 7.52 -14.65
C SER A 29 -5.42 8.86 -14.50
N LYS A 30 -5.97 9.91 -15.12
CA LYS A 30 -5.44 11.28 -14.97
C LYS A 30 -5.51 11.82 -13.53
N LYS A 31 -6.35 11.23 -12.66
CA LYS A 31 -6.65 11.77 -11.33
C LYS A 31 -6.31 10.81 -10.18
N ALA A 32 -6.05 9.54 -10.47
CA ALA A 32 -5.89 8.51 -9.45
C ALA A 32 -5.01 7.36 -9.94
N LEU A 33 -4.27 6.80 -8.99
CA LEU A 33 -3.52 5.55 -9.10
C LEU A 33 -4.17 4.53 -8.16
N GLU A 34 -4.76 3.48 -8.70
CA GLU A 34 -5.39 2.42 -7.90
C GLU A 34 -4.54 1.16 -7.98
N VAL A 35 -4.23 0.55 -6.84
CA VAL A 35 -3.54 -0.75 -6.75
C VAL A 35 -4.38 -1.70 -5.91
N LYS A 36 -4.72 -2.85 -6.49
CA LYS A 36 -5.37 -3.95 -5.75
C LYS A 36 -4.40 -5.11 -5.62
N VAL A 37 -4.16 -5.55 -4.39
CA VAL A 37 -3.27 -6.68 -4.07
C VAL A 37 -4.13 -7.82 -3.54
N PHE A 38 -4.12 -8.95 -4.22
CA PHE A 38 -4.91 -10.14 -3.86
C PHE A 38 -4.09 -11.18 -3.11
N ARG A 39 -2.77 -11.16 -3.26
CA ARG A 39 -1.82 -11.98 -2.50
C ARG A 39 -0.69 -11.12 -1.96
N CYS A 40 -0.29 -11.33 -0.71
CA CYS A 40 0.85 -10.66 -0.09
C CYS A 40 1.57 -11.63 0.85
N LEU A 41 2.85 -11.88 0.60
CA LEU A 41 3.65 -12.81 1.41
C LEU A 41 3.76 -12.38 2.88
N HIS A 42 3.73 -11.08 3.18
CA HIS A 42 3.69 -10.59 4.56
C HIS A 42 2.45 -11.09 5.31
N THR A 43 1.28 -10.99 4.66
CA THR A 43 0.02 -11.47 5.24
C THR A 43 0.02 -12.98 5.39
N GLU A 44 0.46 -13.73 4.38
CA GLU A 44 0.55 -15.20 4.45
C GLU A 44 1.46 -15.66 5.60
N THR A 45 2.64 -15.05 5.71
CA THR A 45 3.62 -15.38 6.75
C THR A 45 3.07 -15.06 8.14
N LEU A 46 2.50 -13.87 8.34
CA LEU A 46 2.01 -13.46 9.65
C LEU A 46 0.70 -14.17 10.03
N LYS A 47 -0.11 -14.62 9.05
CA LYS A 47 -1.23 -15.54 9.30
C LYS A 47 -0.74 -16.87 9.85
N LYS A 48 0.29 -17.48 9.24
CA LYS A 48 0.90 -18.74 9.73
C LYS A 48 1.45 -18.62 11.16
N LEU A 49 1.90 -17.43 11.55
CA LEU A 49 2.44 -17.13 12.87
C LEU A 49 1.38 -16.66 13.89
N ASN A 50 0.09 -16.61 13.53
CA ASN A 50 -0.98 -16.00 14.35
C ASN A 50 -0.65 -14.55 14.80
N ALA A 51 0.05 -13.80 13.95
CA ALA A 51 0.63 -12.49 14.26
C ALA A 51 0.07 -11.35 13.39
N THR A 52 -1.08 -11.55 12.73
CA THR A 52 -1.66 -10.57 11.81
C THR A 52 -1.92 -9.21 12.45
N ARG A 53 -2.35 -9.18 13.72
CA ARG A 53 -2.55 -7.93 14.47
C ARG A 53 -1.27 -7.12 14.61
N ILE A 54 -0.13 -7.78 14.80
CA ILE A 54 1.19 -7.13 14.89
C ILE A 54 1.61 -6.66 13.50
N GLY A 55 1.46 -7.51 12.48
CA GLY A 55 1.75 -7.15 11.09
C GLY A 55 0.94 -5.96 10.60
N LEU A 56 -0.34 -5.88 10.96
CA LEU A 56 -1.19 -4.75 10.61
C LEU A 56 -0.59 -3.45 11.14
N LYS A 57 -0.23 -3.42 12.44
CA LYS A 57 0.30 -2.23 13.11
C LYS A 57 1.70 -1.82 12.65
N LEU A 58 2.56 -2.78 12.35
CA LEU A 58 3.97 -2.50 12.05
C LEU A 58 4.27 -2.39 10.55
N ILE A 59 3.44 -2.98 9.69
CA ILE A 59 3.71 -3.08 8.25
C ILE A 59 2.65 -2.31 7.44
N CYS A 60 1.37 -2.45 7.76
CA CYS A 60 0.31 -2.02 6.82
C CYS A 60 -0.28 -0.63 7.10
N ILE A 61 -0.42 -0.20 8.35
CA ILE A 61 -1.10 1.08 8.66
C ILE A 61 -0.24 2.32 8.44
N GLY A 62 1.06 2.16 8.19
CA GLY A 62 1.99 3.27 7.98
C GLY A 62 1.83 3.99 6.63
N ASP A 63 1.07 3.42 5.70
CA ASP A 63 0.99 3.90 4.31
C ASP A 63 0.42 5.32 4.18
N GLU A 64 -0.53 5.70 5.04
CA GLU A 64 -1.11 7.04 5.03
C GLU A 64 -0.08 8.10 5.44
N ALA A 65 0.60 7.89 6.57
CA ALA A 65 1.65 8.79 7.05
C ALA A 65 2.85 8.84 6.07
N ALA A 66 3.20 7.70 5.47
CA ALA A 66 4.24 7.65 4.44
C ALA A 66 3.85 8.47 3.20
N THR A 67 2.58 8.41 2.79
CA THR A 67 2.06 9.18 1.65
C THR A 67 2.02 10.67 1.94
N GLU A 68 1.51 11.06 3.12
CA GLU A 68 1.51 12.46 3.56
C GLU A 68 2.93 13.04 3.62
N GLY A 69 3.88 12.27 4.19
CA GLY A 69 5.29 12.67 4.25
C GLY A 69 5.99 12.71 2.89
N PHE A 70 5.55 11.90 1.93
CA PHE A 70 6.05 11.92 0.56
C PHE A 70 5.57 13.16 -0.18
N ASN A 71 4.26 13.39 -0.21
CA ASN A 71 3.64 14.58 -0.75
C ASN A 71 2.24 14.80 -0.14
N PRO A 72 2.04 15.87 0.66
CA PRO A 72 0.75 16.14 1.30
C PRO A 72 -0.36 16.55 0.30
N GLU A 73 -0.03 16.82 -0.97
CA GLU A 73 -1.04 17.06 -2.01
C GLU A 73 -1.68 15.76 -2.52
N ILE A 74 -1.09 14.59 -2.23
CA ILE A 74 -1.65 13.29 -2.57
C ILE A 74 -2.64 12.89 -1.49
N LYS A 75 -3.90 12.64 -1.88
CA LYS A 75 -4.92 12.08 -1.01
C LYS A 75 -4.88 10.57 -1.10
N PHE A 76 -4.67 9.91 0.03
CA PHE A 76 -4.55 8.46 0.11
C PHE A 76 -5.75 7.85 0.80
N THR A 77 -6.25 6.72 0.29
CA THR A 77 -7.20 5.87 1.01
C THR A 77 -6.87 4.39 0.83
N ARG A 78 -7.12 3.61 1.89
CA ARG A 78 -6.95 2.16 1.86
C ARG A 78 -8.07 1.43 2.61
N PRO A 79 -9.28 1.32 2.03
CA PRO A 79 -10.45 0.80 2.73
C PRO A 79 -10.42 -0.70 3.00
N LYS A 80 -9.55 -1.47 2.32
CA LYS A 80 -9.42 -2.92 2.46
C LYS A 80 -7.96 -3.31 2.66
N ILE A 81 -7.71 -4.26 3.57
CA ILE A 81 -6.38 -4.74 3.94
C ILE A 81 -6.41 -6.25 4.17
N LEU A 82 -5.68 -7.03 3.35
CA LEU A 82 -5.53 -8.49 3.51
C LEU A 82 -5.10 -8.90 4.93
N MET A 83 -4.20 -8.13 5.56
CA MET A 83 -3.71 -8.37 6.91
C MET A 83 -4.79 -8.17 7.99
N ALA A 84 -5.81 -7.35 7.72
CA ALA A 84 -6.98 -7.17 8.58
C ALA A 84 -8.06 -8.25 8.37
N GLY A 85 -7.91 -9.09 7.33
CA GLY A 85 -8.85 -10.17 7.02
C GLY A 85 -9.70 -9.93 5.76
N ASP A 86 -9.51 -8.81 5.06
CA ASP A 86 -10.24 -8.52 3.82
C ASP A 86 -9.82 -9.44 2.65
N ASP A 87 -10.56 -9.34 1.55
CA ASP A 87 -10.34 -10.07 0.30
C ASP A 87 -9.19 -9.51 -0.55
N CYS A 88 -8.79 -8.27 -0.32
CA CYS A 88 -7.63 -7.64 -0.97
C CYS A 88 -7.07 -6.47 -0.14
N CYS A 89 -5.88 -6.00 -0.50
CA CYS A 89 -5.50 -4.63 -0.18
C CYS A 89 -5.97 -3.73 -1.32
N HIS A 90 -6.58 -2.59 -1.00
CA HIS A 90 -7.06 -1.64 -2.01
C HIS A 90 -6.47 -0.27 -1.75
N PHE A 91 -5.45 0.12 -2.49
CA PHE A 91 -4.80 1.43 -2.41
C PHE A 91 -5.39 2.35 -3.47
N ILE A 92 -5.71 3.60 -3.10
CA ILE A 92 -6.24 4.65 -3.99
C ILE A 92 -5.59 5.99 -3.63
#